data_AF-A0A2Z2K4S7-F1
#
_entry.id   AF-A0A2Z2K4S7-F1
#
_cell.length_a   1.000
_cell.length_b   1.000
_cell.length_c   1.000
_cell.angle_alpha   90.00
_cell.angle_beta   90.00
_cell.angle_gamma   90.00
#
_symmetry.space_group_name_H-M   'P 1'
#
loop_
_entity.id
_entity.type
_entity.pdbx_description
1 polymer ?
#
loop_
_entity_poly.entity_id
_entity_poly.type
_entity_poly.pdbx_seq_one_letter_code
_entity_poly.pdbx_strand_id
1 'polypeptide(L)'
;MGYLIFAAVVIGGIFWLMYTASSEQQKKLLEAREVNKNEYYESLAKLSSHSEEPQFRIDALEKGRKYYASLRPDGISTITDETSIANDLNAYSGHKSLTVFPNTED
;
A
#
# COMPACT_ATOMS: atom_id res chain seq x y z
N MET A 1 -41.77 -18.58 -26.91
CA MET A 1 -41.59 -17.31 -26.16
C MET A 1 -41.00 -17.51 -24.75
N GLY A 2 -41.28 -18.60 -24.02
CA GLY A 2 -40.77 -18.78 -22.64
C GLY A 2 -39.26 -19.01 -22.45
N TYR A 3 -38.56 -19.62 -23.42
CA TYR A 3 -37.13 -19.95 -23.29
C TYR A 3 -36.19 -18.73 -23.29
N LEU A 4 -36.57 -17.64 -23.98
CA LEU A 4 -35.74 -16.43 -24.06
C LEU A 4 -35.69 -15.67 -22.72
N ILE A 5 -36.77 -15.72 -21.94
CA ILE A 5 -36.85 -15.07 -20.61
C ILE A 5 -36.00 -15.84 -19.60
N PHE A 6 -36.04 -17.18 -19.65
CA PHE A 6 -35.25 -18.04 -18.77
C PHE A 6 -33.74 -17.86 -19.00
N ALA A 7 -33.30 -17.75 -20.25
CA ALA A 7 -31.91 -17.50 -20.59
C ALA A 7 -31.40 -16.14 -20.07
N ALA A 8 -32.21 -15.08 -20.17
CA ALA A 8 -31.84 -13.75 -19.67
C ALA A 8 -31.67 -13.71 -18.14
N VAL A 9 -32.52 -14.42 -17.40
CA VAL A 9 -32.43 -14.50 -15.93
C VAL A 9 -31.18 -15.27 -15.49
N VAL A 10 -30.83 -16.37 -16.17
CA VAL A 10 -29.62 -17.15 -15.86
C VAL A 10 -28.35 -16.36 -16.17
N ILE A 11 -28.29 -15.69 -17.33
CA ILE A 11 -27.12 -14.86 -17.70
C ILE A 11 -26.97 -13.67 -16.74
N GLY A 12 -28.07 -13.00 -16.38
CA GLY A 12 -28.05 -11.90 -15.42
C GLY A 12 -27.59 -12.33 -14.02
N GLY A 13 -28.02 -13.50 -13.55
CA GLY A 13 -27.59 -14.07 -12.28
C GLY A 13 -26.10 -14.42 -12.25
N ILE A 14 -25.58 -15.03 -13.32
CA ILE A 14 -24.15 -15.35 -13.45
C ILE A 14 -23.32 -14.06 -13.50
N PHE A 15 -23.76 -13.05 -14.25
CA PHE A 15 -23.08 -11.76 -14.33
C PHE A 15 -23.03 -11.04 -12.97
N TRP A 16 -24.13 -11.06 -12.22
CA TRP A 16 -24.18 -10.47 -10.88
C TRP A 16 -23.25 -11.18 -9.88
N LEU A 17 -23.18 -12.51 -9.91
CA LEU A 17 -22.25 -13.29 -9.08
C LEU A 17 -20.78 -13.02 -9.41
N MET A 18 -20.44 -12.89 -10.70
CA MET A 18 -19.07 -12.52 -11.10
C MET A 18 -18.71 -11.09 -10.66
N TYR A 19 -19.65 -10.15 -10.75
CA TYR A 19 -19.45 -8.76 -10.33
C TYR A 19 -19.20 -8.66 -8.82
N THR A 20 -19.98 -9.35 -7.99
CA THR A 20 -19.81 -9.32 -6.52
C THR A 20 -18.49 -9.96 -6.09
N ALA A 21 -18.12 -11.12 -6.66
CA ALA A 21 -16.86 -11.78 -6.36
C ALA A 21 -15.63 -10.91 -6.69
N SER A 22 -15.67 -10.18 -7.82
CA SER A 22 -14.61 -9.23 -8.18
C SER A 22 -14.51 -8.06 -7.19
N SER A 23 -15.66 -7.54 -6.73
CA SER A 23 -15.70 -6.43 -5.78
C SER A 23 -15.13 -6.77 -4.40
N GLU A 24 -15.31 -8.01 -3.92
CA GLU A 24 -14.74 -8.44 -2.64
C GLU A 24 -13.22 -8.61 -2.70
N GLN A 25 -12.69 -9.16 -3.79
CA GLN A 25 -11.24 -9.27 -3.97
C GLN A 25 -10.56 -7.90 -4.03
N GLN A 26 -11.16 -6.95 -4.74
CA GLN A 26 -10.69 -5.56 -4.80
C GLN A 26 -10.65 -4.92 -3.40
N LYS A 27 -11.70 -5.11 -2.59
CA LYS A 27 -11.74 -4.59 -1.22
C LYS A 27 -10.63 -5.17 -0.34
N LYS A 28 -10.41 -6.49 -0.37
CA LYS A 28 -9.33 -7.14 0.40
C LYS A 28 -7.94 -6.64 0.00
N LEU A 29 -7.72 -6.42 -1.30
CA LEU A 29 -6.47 -5.86 -1.79
C LEU A 29 -6.25 -4.41 -1.32
N LEU A 30 -7.31 -3.59 -1.34
CA LEU A 30 -7.27 -2.22 -0.81
C LEU A 30 -6.98 -2.19 0.69
N GLU A 31 -7.67 -3.02 1.48
CA GLU A 31 -7.44 -3.13 2.92
C GLU A 31 -6.00 -3.57 3.23
N ALA A 32 -5.50 -4.61 2.55
CA ALA A 32 -4.13 -5.07 2.71
C ALA A 32 -3.11 -3.99 2.33
N ARG A 33 -3.37 -3.22 1.28
CA ARG A 33 -2.52 -2.10 0.87
C ARG A 33 -2.48 -1.00 1.94
N GLU A 34 -3.62 -0.64 2.51
CA GLU A 34 -3.67 0.39 3.56
C GLU A 34 -2.96 -0.07 4.84
N VAL A 35 -3.07 -1.35 5.21
CA VAL A 35 -2.30 -1.92 6.32
C VAL A 35 -0.79 -1.82 6.05
N ASN A 36 -0.33 -2.31 4.90
CA ASN A 36 1.10 -2.26 4.54
C ASN A 36 1.64 -0.82 4.48
N LYS A 37 0.82 0.11 3.99
CA LYS A 37 1.13 1.54 3.98
C LYS A 37 1.33 2.06 5.40
N ASN A 38 0.35 1.84 6.28
CA ASN A 38 0.42 2.33 7.66
C ASN A 38 1.63 1.77 8.40
N GLU A 39 1.88 0.46 8.28
CA GLU A 39 3.07 -0.17 8.87
C GLU A 39 4.37 0.46 8.36
N TYR A 40 4.46 0.72 7.05
CA TYR A 40 5.64 1.33 6.46
C TYR A 40 5.87 2.75 6.97
N TYR A 41 4.86 3.61 6.97
CA TYR A 41 5.00 4.98 7.49
C TYR A 41 5.31 5.02 8.98
N GLU A 42 4.76 4.09 9.77
CA GLU A 42 5.11 3.96 11.18
C GLU A 42 6.59 3.59 11.37
N SER A 43 7.11 2.68 10.53
CA SER A 43 8.53 2.32 10.56
C SER A 43 9.46 3.45 10.11
N LEU A 44 9.04 4.27 9.14
CA LEU A 44 9.76 5.48 8.76
C LEU A 44 9.80 6.52 9.89
N ALA A 45 8.67 6.70 10.60
CA ALA A 45 8.61 7.60 11.76
C ALA A 45 9.47 7.11 12.94
N LYS A 46 9.55 5.79 13.15
CA LYS A 46 10.46 5.19 14.13
C LYS A 46 11.92 5.40 13.75
N LEU A 47 12.26 5.19 12.48
CA LEU A 47 13.60 5.42 11.94
C LEU A 47 14.00 6.90 12.04
N SER A 48 13.11 7.84 11.75
CA SER A 48 13.42 9.27 11.87
C SER A 48 13.69 9.68 13.33
N SER A 49 13.02 9.02 14.28
CA SER A 49 13.20 9.28 15.71
C SER A 49 14.44 8.60 16.30
N HIS A 50 14.88 7.49 15.69
CA HIS A 50 15.98 6.65 16.18
C HIS A 50 16.93 6.26 15.03
N SER A 51 17.43 7.27 14.30
CA SER A 51 18.20 7.06 13.06
C SER A 51 19.53 6.32 13.26
N GLU A 52 20.00 6.26 14.51
CA GLU A 52 21.26 5.61 14.90
C GLU A 52 21.10 4.10 15.11
N GLU A 53 19.87 3.61 15.26
CA GLU A 53 19.59 2.20 15.50
C GLU A 53 19.38 1.44 14.17
N PRO A 54 20.27 0.50 13.79
CA PRO A 54 20.17 -0.22 12.53
C PRO A 54 18.88 -1.02 12.38
N GLN A 55 18.28 -1.43 13.51
CA GLN A 55 17.06 -2.22 13.53
C GLN A 55 15.88 -1.49 12.88
N PHE A 56 15.72 -0.17 13.10
CA PHE A 56 14.63 0.59 12.49
C PHE A 56 14.83 0.78 10.98
N ARG A 57 16.10 0.81 10.53
CA ARG A 57 16.40 0.85 9.10
C ARG A 57 16.02 -0.45 8.42
N ILE A 58 16.29 -1.59 9.07
CA ILE A 58 15.89 -2.92 8.59
C ILE A 58 14.36 -3.03 8.56
N ASP A 59 13.67 -2.61 9.63
CA ASP A 59 12.20 -2.64 9.71
C ASP A 59 11.56 -1.79 8.59
N ALA A 60 12.07 -0.58 8.37
CA ALA A 60 11.61 0.29 7.28
C ALA A 60 11.87 -0.31 5.89
N LEU A 61 13.00 -0.98 5.68
CA LEU A 61 13.28 -1.69 4.43
C LEU A 61 12.30 -2.85 4.20
N GLU A 62 12.03 -3.65 5.23
CA GLU A 62 11.13 -4.81 5.12
C GLU A 62 9.69 -4.38 4.84
N LYS A 63 9.18 -3.42 5.59
CA LYS A 63 7.82 -2.89 5.42
C LYS A 63 7.68 -2.09 4.12
N GLY A 64 8.71 -1.36 3.72
CA GLY A 64 8.75 -0.69 2.42
C GLY A 64 8.61 -1.67 1.26
N ARG A 65 9.32 -2.81 1.31
CA ARG A 65 9.19 -3.87 0.30
C ARG A 65 7.76 -4.40 0.21
N LYS A 66 7.09 -4.65 1.36
CA LYS A 66 5.69 -5.10 1.39
C LYS A 66 4.74 -4.04 0.82
N TYR A 67 4.94 -2.78 1.18
CA TYR A 67 4.12 -1.66 0.68
C TYR A 67 4.25 -1.52 -0.84
N TYR A 68 5.46 -1.34 -1.37
CA TYR A 68 5.67 -1.15 -2.81
C TYR A 68 5.30 -2.40 -3.64
N ALA A 69 5.47 -3.60 -3.09
CA ALA A 69 4.91 -4.82 -3.67
C ALA A 69 3.39 -4.74 -3.79
N SER A 70 2.69 -4.35 -2.72
CA SER A 70 1.21 -4.22 -2.69
C SER A 70 0.66 -3.10 -3.58
N LEU A 71 1.53 -2.24 -4.13
CA LEU A 71 1.11 -1.27 -5.14
C LEU A 71 0.82 -1.90 -6.49
N ARG A 72 1.24 -3.15 -6.71
CA ARG A 72 1.04 -3.85 -7.99
C ARG A 72 0.03 -4.98 -7.90
N PRO A 73 -0.58 -5.35 -9.04
CA PRO A 73 -1.52 -6.47 -9.11
C PRO A 73 -0.90 -7.84 -8.78
N ASP A 74 0.41 -8.02 -9.05
CA ASP A 74 1.11 -9.29 -8.84
C ASP A 74 1.73 -9.41 -7.44
N GLY A 75 1.90 -8.30 -6.72
CA GLY A 75 2.50 -8.29 -5.38
C GLY A 75 3.98 -8.71 -5.35
N ILE A 76 4.68 -8.69 -6.49
CA ILE A 76 6.05 -9.22 -6.59
C ILE A 76 7.05 -8.08 -6.40
N SER A 77 7.88 -8.14 -5.36
CA SER A 77 8.96 -7.16 -5.15
C SER A 77 9.95 -7.12 -6.33
N THR A 78 10.40 -5.91 -6.67
CA THR A 78 11.32 -5.61 -7.77
C THR A 78 12.39 -4.62 -7.36
N ILE A 79 13.43 -4.52 -8.18
CA ILE A 79 14.57 -3.60 -7.99
C ILE A 79 14.10 -2.12 -7.95
N THR A 80 13.03 -1.77 -8.68
CA THR A 80 12.45 -0.42 -8.63
C THR A 80 11.90 -0.07 -7.25
N ASP A 81 11.44 -1.05 -6.45
CA ASP A 81 10.98 -0.79 -5.09
C ASP A 81 12.15 -0.42 -4.19
N GLU A 82 13.31 -1.06 -4.37
CA GLU A 82 14.51 -0.73 -3.60
C GLU A 82 14.96 0.71 -3.83
N THR A 83 14.76 1.22 -5.05
CA THR A 83 15.04 2.63 -5.38
C THR A 83 14.06 3.57 -4.68
N SER A 84 12.76 3.27 -4.72
CA SER A 84 11.75 4.08 -4.03
C SER A 84 11.95 4.09 -2.52
N ILE A 85 12.23 2.92 -1.92
CA ILE A 85 12.52 2.81 -0.49
C ILE A 85 13.79 3.57 -0.14
N ALA A 86 14.85 3.49 -0.95
CA ALA A 86 16.07 4.26 -0.71
C ALA A 86 15.82 5.78 -0.74
N ASN A 87 14.99 6.25 -1.67
CA ASN A 87 14.59 7.66 -1.73
C ASN A 87 13.81 8.09 -0.48
N ASP A 88 12.85 7.28 -0.05
CA ASP A 88 12.08 7.54 1.17
C ASP A 88 13.00 7.53 2.41
N LEU A 89 13.87 6.52 2.53
CA LEU A 89 14.84 6.46 3.62
C LEU A 89 15.77 7.66 3.64
N ASN A 90 16.21 8.16 2.48
CA ASN A 90 17.04 9.36 2.39
C ASN A 90 16.26 10.61 2.81
N ALA A 91 14.98 10.73 2.43
CA ALA A 91 14.13 11.83 2.87
C ALA A 91 13.92 11.83 4.40
N TYR A 92 13.71 10.66 5.00
CA TYR A 92 13.45 10.52 6.44
C TYR A 92 14.71 10.48 7.32
N SER A 93 15.86 10.07 6.78
CA SER A 93 17.17 10.17 7.44
C SER A 93 17.85 11.52 7.24
N GLY A 94 17.48 12.26 6.18
CA GLY A 94 17.95 13.60 5.85
C GLY A 94 17.47 14.71 6.81
N HIS A 95 16.57 14.42 7.75
CA HIS A 95 16.11 15.38 8.77
C HIS A 95 17.14 15.70 9.87
N LYS A 96 18.44 15.43 9.65
CA LYS A 96 19.50 16.37 10.07
C LYS A 96 19.65 17.45 8.98
N SER A 97 18.65 18.34 8.89
CA SER A 97 18.68 19.69 8.29
C SER A 97 17.44 19.97 7.43
N LEU A 98 16.71 21.01 7.87
CA LEU A 98 15.76 21.87 7.17
C LEU A 98 14.25 21.59 7.30
N THR A 99 13.61 22.66 7.77
CA THR A 99 12.18 22.99 7.86
C THR A 99 11.35 22.23 8.89
N VAL A 100 11.62 22.54 10.16
CA VAL A 100 10.53 22.94 11.07
C VAL A 100 9.86 24.15 10.41
N PHE A 101 8.63 24.02 9.93
CA PHE A 101 7.79 25.17 9.68
C PHE A 101 7.18 25.57 11.04
N PRO A 102 7.61 26.68 11.66
CA PRO A 102 6.85 27.24 12.77
C PRO A 102 5.56 27.81 12.17
N ASN A 103 4.42 27.15 12.41
CA ASN A 103 3.16 27.87 12.44
C ASN A 103 3.15 28.71 13.71
N THR A 104 3.70 29.92 13.62
CA THR A 104 3.31 31.04 14.48
C THR A 104 2.07 31.66 13.85
N GLU A 105 0.91 31.32 14.38
CA GLU A 105 -0.28 32.18 14.28
C GLU A 105 -0.25 33.15 15.46
N ASP A 106 -0.27 34.45 15.15
CA ASP A 106 -0.55 35.56 16.07
C ASP A 106 -2.03 35.56 16.51
#